data_AF-A0A445J8S1-F1
#
_entry.id   AF-A0A445J8S1-F1
#
_cell.length_a   1.000
_cell.length_b   1.000
_cell.length_c   1.000
_cell.angle_alpha   90.00
_cell.angle_beta   90.00
_cell.angle_gamma   90.00
#
_symmetry.space_group_name_H-M   'P 1'
#
loop_
_entity.id
_entity.type
_entity.pdbx_description
1 polymer ?
#
loop_
_entity_poly.entity_id
_entity_poly.type
_entity_poly.pdbx_seq_one_letter_code
_entity_poly.pdbx_strand_id
1 'polypeptide(L)' 'MGSTKMESYFVFMNYDPEYGRLRADRTERGTHELDLYLDRKHDELLASALEPGTYKKTSSLVIVDAFAVEITEDQVICI' A
#
# COMPACT_ATOMS: atom_id res chain seq x y z
N MET A 1 14.42 17.29 13.05
CA MET A 1 13.31 18.05 12.44
C MET A 1 13.26 17.58 11.01
N GLY A 2 12.35 16.65 10.72
CA GLY A 2 12.32 15.93 9.47
C GLY A 2 12.13 16.85 8.28
N SER A 3 12.67 16.43 7.15
CA SER A 3 12.52 17.12 5.89
C SER A 3 11.04 17.20 5.49
N THR A 4 10.52 18.39 5.20
CA THR A 4 9.17 18.58 4.62
C THR A 4 9.10 18.16 3.15
N LYS A 5 10.18 17.61 2.60
CA LYS A 5 10.25 17.14 1.23
C LYS A 5 9.48 15.83 1.13
N MET A 6 8.52 15.79 0.20
CA MET A 6 7.87 14.55 -0.18
C MET A 6 8.87 13.69 -0.95
N GLU A 7 9.09 12.48 -0.46
CA GLU A 7 9.90 11.45 -1.11
C GLU A 7 9.05 10.21 -1.35
N SER A 8 9.43 9.41 -2.34
CA SER A 8 8.71 8.19 -2.68
C SER A 8 9.26 7.02 -1.89
N TYR A 9 8.40 6.41 -1.08
CA TYR A 9 8.72 5.26 -0.25
C TYR A 9 7.97 4.03 -0.75
N PHE A 10 8.61 2.87 -0.65
CA PHE A 10 8.01 1.57 -0.92
C PHE A 10 7.73 0.87 0.40
N VAL A 11 6.44 0.65 0.68
CA VAL A 11 5.98 -0.01 1.91
C VAL A 11 5.70 -1.47 1.58
N PHE A 12 6.34 -2.38 2.31
CA PHE A 12 6.16 -3.82 2.19
C PHE A 12 5.32 -4.32 3.36
N MET A 13 4.19 -4.94 3.06
CA MET A 13 3.27 -5.45 4.06
C MET A 13 3.70 -6.83 4.55
N ASN A 14 3.30 -7.14 5.78
CA ASN A 14 3.44 -8.48 6.32
C ASN A 14 2.62 -9.49 5.52
N TYR A 15 3.09 -10.74 5.51
CA TYR A 15 2.41 -11.82 4.80
C TYR A 15 0.97 -11.99 5.29
N ASP A 16 0.05 -12.00 4.33
CA ASP A 16 -1.37 -12.17 4.56
C ASP A 16 -1.87 -13.48 3.91
N PRO A 17 -2.48 -14.39 4.69
CA PRO A 17 -3.06 -15.61 4.15
C PRO A 17 -4.14 -15.37 3.07
N GLU A 18 -4.90 -14.28 3.16
CA GLU A 18 -5.91 -13.93 2.15
C GLU A 18 -5.26 -13.47 0.84
N TYR A 19 -4.17 -12.69 0.91
CA TYR A 19 -3.34 -12.38 -0.27
C TYR A 19 -2.87 -13.68 -0.94
N GLY A 20 -2.40 -14.65 -0.15
CA GLY A 20 -2.01 -15.97 -0.66
C GLY A 20 -3.15 -16.71 -1.37
N ARG A 21 -4.35 -16.69 -0.79
CA ARG A 21 -5.56 -17.30 -1.38
C ARG A 21 -5.96 -16.64 -2.68
N LEU A 22 -6.03 -15.31 -2.71
CA LEU A 22 -6.43 -14.53 -3.88
C LEU A 22 -5.41 -14.64 -5.02
N ARG A 23 -4.11 -14.62 -4.68
CA ARG A 23 -3.03 -14.80 -5.66
C ARG A 23 -2.98 -16.20 -6.27
N ALA A 24 -3.51 -17.22 -5.57
CA ALA A 24 -3.60 -18.57 -6.11
C ALA A 24 -4.63 -18.66 -7.25
N ASP A 25 -5.64 -17.79 -7.25
CA ASP A 25 -6.61 -17.67 -8.34
C ASP A 25 -6.02 -16.82 -9.48
N ARG A 26 -5.51 -17.50 -10.51
CA ARG A 26 -4.89 -16.88 -11.69
C ARG A 26 -5.88 -16.55 -12.81
N THR A 27 -7.19 -16.58 -12.53
CA THR A 27 -8.18 -16.11 -13.51
C THR A 27 -8.13 -14.59 -13.65
N GLU A 28 -8.63 -14.04 -14.76
CA GLU A 28 -8.75 -12.59 -14.93
C GLU A 28 -9.58 -11.95 -13.81
N ARG A 29 -10.63 -12.65 -13.37
CA ARG A 29 -11.46 -12.23 -12.24
C ARG A 29 -10.69 -12.25 -10.92
N GLY A 30 -9.95 -13.32 -10.64
CA GLY A 30 -9.11 -13.42 -9.44
C GLY A 30 -8.03 -12.34 -9.39
N THR A 31 -7.45 -11.99 -10.55
CA THR A 31 -6.48 -10.90 -10.65
C THR A 31 -7.11 -9.54 -10.33
N HIS A 32 -8.31 -9.27 -10.82
CA HIS A 32 -9.04 -8.04 -10.51
C HIS A 32 -9.47 -7.97 -9.03
N GLU A 33 -9.91 -9.09 -8.46
CA GLU A 33 -10.27 -9.18 -7.04
C GLU A 33 -9.07 -8.96 -6.14
N LEU A 34 -7.91 -9.54 -6.49
CA LEU A 34 -6.65 -9.32 -5.79
C LEU A 34 -6.21 -7.85 -5.84
N ASP A 35 -6.32 -7.21 -7.00
CA ASP A 35 -5.97 -5.79 -7.17
C ASP A 35 -6.85 -4.90 -6.28
N LEU A 36 -8.17 -5.09 -6.30
CA LEU A 36 -9.11 -4.36 -5.43
C LEU A 36 -8.87 -4.62 -3.93
N TYR A 37 -8.54 -5.85 -3.58
CA TYR A 37 -8.25 -6.23 -2.19
C TYR A 37 -7.01 -5.48 -1.67
N LEU A 38 -5.92 -5.53 -2.43
CA LEU A 38 -4.67 -4.85 -2.08
C LEU A 38 -4.85 -3.33 -2.07
N ASP A 39 -5.54 -2.77 -3.06
CA ASP A 39 -5.79 -1.34 -3.17
C ASP A 39 -6.49 -0.79 -1.93
N ARG A 40 -7.55 -1.47 -1.47
CA ARG A 40 -8.28 -1.14 -0.23
C ARG A 40 -7.42 -1.28 1.01
N LYS A 41 -6.69 -2.40 1.13
CA LYS A 41 -5.81 -2.65 2.28
C LYS A 41 -4.75 -1.57 2.42
N HIS A 42 -4.15 -1.14 1.31
CA HIS A 42 -3.19 -0.04 1.28
C HIS A 42 -3.82 1.29 1.69
N ASP A 43 -5.03 1.59 1.18
CA ASP A 43 -5.74 2.82 1.51
C ASP A 43 -6.18 2.87 2.99
N GLU A 44 -6.62 1.74 3.54
CA GLU A 44 -6.98 1.61 4.96
C GLU A 44 -5.77 1.84 5.87
N LEU A 45 -4.60 1.27 5.54
CA LEU A 45 -3.37 1.52 6.28
C LEU A 45 -3.02 3.01 6.26
N LEU A 46 -2.99 3.62 5.07
CA LEU A 46 -2.65 5.03 4.92
C LEU A 46 -3.64 5.95 5.65
N ALA A 47 -4.94 5.67 5.55
CA ALA A 47 -5.96 6.45 6.24
C ALA A 47 -5.92 6.27 7.78
N SER A 48 -5.43 5.12 8.26
CA SER A 48 -5.27 4.85 9.70
C SER A 48 -4.01 5.49 10.30
N ALA A 49 -2.94 5.58 9.51
CA ALA A 49 -1.64 6.06 9.94
C ALA A 49 -1.44 7.57 9.72
N LEU A 50 -2.02 8.12 8.64
CA LEU A 50 -1.73 9.46 8.16
C LEU A 50 -3.00 10.30 7.98
N GLU A 51 -2.83 11.62 8.08
CA GLU A 51 -3.92 12.55 7.85
C GLU A 51 -4.29 12.59 6.35
N PRO A 52 -5.59 12.49 6.00
CA PRO A 52 -6.03 12.54 4.61
C PRO A 52 -5.52 13.80 3.88
N GLY A 53 -4.99 13.64 2.67
CA GLY A 53 -4.45 14.74 1.86
C GLY A 53 -3.00 15.10 2.17
N THR A 54 -2.38 14.48 3.17
CA THR A 54 -0.94 14.67 3.48
C THR A 54 -0.04 13.61 2.85
N TYR A 55 -0.61 12.64 2.13
CA TYR A 55 0.09 11.56 1.44
C TYR A 55 -0.49 11.35 0.05
N LYS A 56 0.28 10.71 -0.83
CA LYS A 56 -0.18 10.33 -2.17
C LYS A 56 0.30 8.92 -2.54
N LYS A 57 -0.63 7.96 -2.58
CA LYS A 57 -0.36 6.62 -3.12
C LYS A 57 -0.12 6.73 -4.63
N THR A 58 1.02 6.24 -5.10
CA THR A 58 1.40 6.33 -6.52
C THR A 58 1.14 5.05 -7.29
N SER A 59 1.44 3.90 -6.67
CA SER A 59 1.20 2.61 -7.30
C SER A 59 1.07 1.49 -6.27
N SER A 60 0.35 0.43 -6.63
CA SER A 60 0.31 -0.82 -5.88
C SER A 60 1.06 -1.90 -6.66
N LEU A 61 1.92 -2.62 -5.95
CA LEU A 61 2.62 -3.77 -6.48
C LEU A 61 1.77 -4.97 -6.12
N VAL A 62 1.31 -5.74 -7.12
CA VAL A 62 0.43 -6.91 -6.88
C VAL A 62 1.23 -8.21 -6.75
N ILE A 63 2.48 -8.20 -7.23
CA ILE A 63 3.40 -9.36 -7.20
C ILE A 63 3.90 -9.65 -5.78
N VAL A 64 3.99 -8.59 -4.97
CA VAL A 64 4.36 -8.57 -3.55
C VAL A 64 3.32 -7.68 -2.87
N ASP A 65 2.84 -8.02 -1.68
CA ASP A 65 1.88 -7.18 -0.93
C ASP A 65 2.58 -5.87 -0.50
N ALA A 66 2.63 -4.89 -1.41
CA ALA A 66 3.41 -3.67 -1.26
C ALA A 66 2.86 -2.53 -2.12
N PHE A 67 3.20 -1.29 -1.75
CA PHE A 67 2.79 -0.10 -2.50
C PHE A 67 3.83 1.02 -2.42
N ALA A 68 3.77 1.92 -3.40
CA ALA A 68 4.55 3.15 -3.42
C ALA A 68 3.68 4.32 -2.94
N VAL A 69 4.24 5.15 -2.07
CA VAL A 69 3.58 6.33 -1.53
C VAL A 69 4.56 7.50 -1.43
N GLU A 70 4.11 8.68 -1.81
CA GLU A 70 4.82 9.94 -1.58
C GLU A 70 4.40 10.51 -0.22
N ILE A 71 5.36 10.59 0.70
CA ILE A 71 5.20 11.05 2.09
C ILE A 71 6.48 11.76 2.56
N THR A 72 6.41 12.44 3.70
CA THR A 72 7.59 13.01 4.36
C THR A 72 8.30 11.98 5.22
N GLU A 73 9.58 12.23 5.53
CA GLU A 73 10.37 11.35 6.39
C GLU A 73 9.74 11.16 7.79
N ASP A 74 9.12 12.21 8.34
CA ASP A 74 8.43 12.12 9.64
C ASP A 74 7.21 11.18 9.57
N GLN A 75 6.51 11.13 8.44
CA GLN A 75 5.35 10.26 8.24
C GLN A 75 5.74 8.78 8.09
N VAL A 76 6.95 8.47 7.61
CA VAL A 76 7.43 7.08 7.47
C VAL A 76 7.38 6.33 8.81
N ILE A 77 7.61 7.03 9.92
CA ILE A 77 7.61 6.44 11.27
C ILE A 77 6.21 5.98 11.69
N CYS A 78 5.16 6.52 11.06
CA CYS A 78 3.77 6.23 11.39
C CYS A 78 3.19 5.01 10.65
N ILE A 79 3.89 4.48 9.64
CA ILE A 79 3.41 3.41 8.73
C ILE A 79 4.02 2.07 9.09
#